data_AF-A0A9W8XI88-F1
#
_entry.id   AF-A0A9W8XI88-F1
#
_cell.length_a   1.000
_cell.length_b   1.000
_cell.length_c   1.000
_cell.angle_alpha   90.00
_cell.angle_beta   90.00
_cell.angle_gamma   90.00
#
_symmetry.space_group_name_H-M   'P 1'
#
loop_
_entity.id
_entity.type
_entity.pdbx_description
1 polymer ?
#
loop_
_entity_poly.entity_id
_entity_poly.type
_entity_poly.pdbx_seq_one_letter_code
_entity_poly.pdbx_strand_id
1 'polypeptide(L)'
;MPLVVVERFQHTWRGYLDSVVRQAANRDRKRILHPEEYLAERVNNIGAWPCYAIGEQCARLNIPHECMEHPILERMRTCVSHLMTLTNDLFSYRKEKIANDSDYNAITTVMVHFHADLSGAVQWISDRHEEVLVLFWELREKVINKDGFPSWGPELDWQIIEYTGVLADHIRGNYEWSWHTQR
;
A
#
# COMPACT_ATOMS: atom_id res chain seq x y z
N MET A 1 6.60 23.63 0.50
CA MET A 1 6.73 22.21 0.89
C MET A 1 7.98 22.07 1.74
N PRO A 2 7.89 21.52 2.95
CA PRO A 2 9.07 21.29 3.79
C PRO A 2 10.10 20.42 3.07
N LEU A 3 11.40 20.68 3.29
CA LEU A 3 12.48 19.96 2.59
C LEU A 3 12.40 18.44 2.84
N VAL A 4 12.08 18.03 4.06
CA VAL A 4 11.91 16.61 4.43
C VAL A 4 10.84 15.91 3.61
N VAL A 5 9.75 16.61 3.24
CA VAL A 5 8.68 16.04 2.40
C VAL A 5 9.14 15.93 0.94
N VAL A 6 9.90 16.91 0.44
CA VAL A 6 10.49 16.86 -0.92
C VAL A 6 11.45 15.68 -1.03
N GLU A 7 12.34 15.49 -0.07
CA GLU A 7 13.31 14.40 -0.04
C GLU A 7 12.61 13.04 0.01
N ARG A 8 11.59 12.91 0.87
CA ARG A 8 10.81 11.67 0.99
C ARG A 8 10.07 11.36 -0.30
N PHE A 9 9.44 12.35 -0.92
CA PHE A 9 8.82 12.21 -2.23
C PHE A 9 9.83 11.72 -3.27
N GLN A 10 11.01 12.34 -3.37
CA GLN A 10 12.04 11.90 -4.32
C GLN A 10 12.49 10.46 -4.05
N HIS A 11 12.66 10.09 -2.79
CA HIS A 11 13.04 8.73 -2.39
C HIS A 11 11.98 7.70 -2.81
N THR A 12 10.70 7.94 -2.46
CA THR A 12 9.61 7.01 -2.78
C THR A 12 9.34 6.91 -4.28
N TRP A 13 9.54 8.00 -5.04
CA TRP A 13 9.47 7.96 -6.51
C TRP A 13 10.56 7.11 -7.15
N ARG A 14 11.80 7.16 -6.65
CA ARG A 14 12.87 6.27 -7.16
C ARG A 14 12.52 4.81 -6.90
N GLY A 15 12.05 4.49 -5.69
CA GLY A 15 11.59 3.14 -5.36
C GLY A 15 10.48 2.65 -6.28
N TYR A 16 9.48 3.51 -6.57
CA TYR A 16 8.44 3.23 -7.56
C TYR A 16 9.04 2.92 -8.94
N LEU A 17 9.88 3.81 -9.48
CA LEU A 17 10.51 3.64 -10.80
C LEU A 17 11.33 2.34 -10.90
N ASP A 18 12.13 2.03 -9.89
CA ASP A 18 12.92 0.80 -9.87
C ASP A 18 12.02 -0.45 -9.84
N SER A 19 10.89 -0.39 -9.12
CA SER A 19 9.94 -1.50 -9.03
C SER A 19 9.14 -1.74 -10.30
N VAL A 20 8.76 -0.70 -11.06
CA VAL A 20 8.08 -0.89 -12.35
C VAL A 20 9.03 -1.49 -13.40
N VAL A 21 10.33 -1.21 -13.32
CA VAL A 21 11.34 -1.87 -14.16
C VAL A 21 11.42 -3.37 -13.84
N ARG A 22 11.41 -3.74 -12.55
CA ARG A 22 11.37 -5.16 -12.13
C ARG A 22 10.09 -5.86 -12.58
N GLN A 23 8.94 -5.20 -12.46
CA GLN A 23 7.66 -5.72 -12.95
C GLN A 23 7.72 -6.00 -14.47
N ALA A 24 8.27 -5.07 -15.25
CA ALA A 24 8.43 -5.27 -16.69
C ALA A 24 9.32 -6.49 -17.00
N ALA A 25 10.43 -6.65 -16.29
CA ALA A 25 11.31 -7.81 -16.45
C ALA A 25 10.64 -9.15 -16.06
N ASN A 26 9.80 -9.16 -15.02
CA ASN A 26 9.02 -10.34 -14.63
C ASN A 26 8.00 -10.72 -15.74
N ARG A 27 7.35 -9.72 -16.34
CA ARG A 27 6.43 -9.92 -17.48
C ARG A 27 7.14 -10.49 -18.71
N ASP A 28 8.32 -9.96 -19.07
CA ASP A 28 9.11 -10.49 -20.19
C ASP A 28 9.50 -11.96 -19.99
N ARG A 29 9.73 -12.36 -18.74
CA ARG A 29 10.03 -13.74 -18.35
C ARG A 29 8.79 -14.61 -18.14
N LYS A 30 7.57 -14.05 -18.30
CA LYS A 30 6.30 -14.72 -17.97
C LYS A 30 6.28 -15.32 -16.57
N ARG A 31 6.93 -14.62 -15.62
CA ARG A 31 7.05 -15.07 -14.24
C ARG A 31 5.83 -14.60 -13.45
N ILE A 32 5.03 -15.56 -12.98
CA ILE A 32 3.96 -15.31 -12.01
C ILE A 32 4.55 -15.47 -10.62
N LEU A 33 4.57 -14.39 -9.85
CA LEU A 33 5.13 -14.36 -8.50
C LEU A 33 4.26 -15.17 -7.53
N HIS A 34 4.85 -15.69 -6.46
CA HIS A 34 4.09 -16.27 -5.35
C HIS A 34 3.30 -15.16 -4.62
N PRO A 35 2.10 -15.42 -4.04
CA PRO A 35 1.28 -14.36 -3.42
C PRO A 35 1.99 -13.43 -2.44
N GLU A 36 2.84 -13.96 -1.56
CA GLU A 36 3.60 -13.13 -0.62
C GLU A 36 4.71 -12.31 -1.30
N GLU A 37 5.40 -12.87 -2.31
CA GLU A 37 6.42 -12.15 -3.08
C GLU A 37 5.76 -11.04 -3.91
N TYR A 38 4.59 -11.34 -4.49
CA TYR A 38 3.77 -10.38 -5.22
C TYR A 38 3.39 -9.19 -4.35
N LEU A 39 2.81 -9.42 -3.16
CA LEU A 39 2.44 -8.32 -2.26
C LEU A 39 3.66 -7.48 -1.85
N ALA A 40 4.80 -8.12 -1.54
CA ALA A 40 6.03 -7.42 -1.19
C ALA A 40 6.56 -6.53 -2.33
N GLU A 41 6.50 -7.00 -3.59
CA GLU A 41 6.85 -6.15 -4.74
C GLU A 41 5.83 -5.02 -4.97
N ARG A 42 4.53 -5.32 -4.81
CA ARG A 42 3.44 -4.38 -5.08
C ARG A 42 3.46 -3.15 -4.20
N VAL A 43 4.01 -3.22 -2.98
CA VAL A 43 4.16 -2.07 -2.07
C VAL A 43 4.77 -0.86 -2.78
N ASN A 44 5.78 -1.09 -3.62
CA ASN A 44 6.46 -0.01 -4.33
C ASN A 44 5.77 0.36 -5.65
N ASN A 45 5.33 -0.61 -6.45
CA ASN A 45 4.80 -0.33 -7.80
C ASN A 45 3.31 0.00 -7.87
N ILE A 46 2.54 -0.15 -6.78
CA ILE A 46 1.18 0.41 -6.68
C ILE A 46 1.20 1.94 -6.67
N GLY A 47 2.36 2.56 -6.44
CA GLY A 47 2.54 4.01 -6.46
C GLY A 47 1.99 4.72 -5.22
N ALA A 48 1.67 3.99 -4.15
CA ALA A 48 1.03 4.58 -2.98
C ALA A 48 1.99 5.42 -2.13
N TRP A 49 3.26 5.02 -1.99
CA TRP A 49 4.23 5.75 -1.17
C TRP A 49 4.53 7.18 -1.68
N PRO A 50 4.69 7.40 -3.00
CA PRO A 50 4.66 8.76 -3.56
C PRO A 50 3.42 9.57 -3.18
N CYS A 51 2.23 8.96 -3.22
CA CYS A 51 0.97 9.61 -2.85
C CYS A 51 0.93 9.97 -1.36
N TYR A 52 1.47 9.13 -0.48
CA TYR A 52 1.54 9.44 0.96
C TYR A 52 2.39 10.69 1.22
N ALA A 53 3.52 10.86 0.53
CA ALA A 53 4.34 12.06 0.65
C ALA A 53 3.62 13.32 0.13
N ILE A 54 2.79 13.21 -0.92
CA ILE A 54 1.90 14.29 -1.33
C ILE A 54 0.85 14.56 -0.25
N GLY A 55 0.29 13.51 0.36
CA GLY A 55 -0.66 13.60 1.46
C GLY A 55 -0.12 14.38 2.65
N GLU A 56 1.15 14.19 3.00
CA GLU A 56 1.85 15.00 4.01
C GLU A 56 1.84 16.49 3.66
N GLN A 57 2.14 16.83 2.40
CA GLN A 57 2.07 18.21 1.94
C GLN A 57 0.64 18.77 2.00
N CYS A 58 -0.37 17.99 1.62
CA CYS A 58 -1.78 18.40 1.67
C CYS A 58 -2.25 18.67 3.11
N ALA A 59 -1.83 17.83 4.05
CA ALA A 59 -2.11 17.97 5.48
C ALA A 59 -1.15 18.97 6.18
N ARG A 60 -0.22 19.60 5.43
CA ARG A 60 0.76 20.59 5.94
C ARG A 60 1.65 20.04 7.06
N LEU A 61 1.98 18.76 6.98
CA LEU A 61 2.82 18.07 7.94
C LEU A 61 4.30 18.35 7.66
N ASN A 62 5.10 18.39 8.72
CA ASN A 62 6.55 18.60 8.68
C ASN A 62 7.24 17.62 9.65
N ILE A 63 7.06 16.34 9.38
CA ILE A 63 7.56 15.26 10.24
C ILE A 63 9.01 14.90 9.81
N PRO A 64 9.98 14.94 10.75
CA PRO A 64 11.35 14.52 10.49
C PRO A 64 11.47 13.06 10.03
N HIS A 65 12.54 12.75 9.29
CA HIS A 65 12.79 11.38 8.80
C HIS A 65 12.89 10.37 9.94
N GLU A 66 13.59 10.69 11.03
CA GLU A 66 13.73 9.80 12.20
C GLU A 66 12.39 9.37 12.82
N CYS A 67 11.36 10.21 12.74
CA CYS A 67 10.01 9.88 13.18
C CYS A 67 9.32 9.00 12.14
N MET A 68 9.38 9.40 10.86
CA MET A 68 8.71 8.71 9.74
C MET A 68 9.26 7.33 9.44
N GLU A 69 10.55 7.10 9.70
CA GLU A 69 11.28 5.84 9.55
C GLU A 69 11.06 4.89 10.73
N HIS A 70 10.25 5.28 11.72
CA HIS A 70 9.90 4.37 12.81
C HIS A 70 9.19 3.11 12.25
N PRO A 71 9.59 1.89 12.67
CA PRO A 71 9.08 0.64 12.10
C PRO A 71 7.56 0.49 12.08
N ILE A 72 6.87 1.03 13.10
CA ILE A 72 5.40 1.04 13.15
C ILE A 72 4.80 1.84 11.99
N LEU A 73 5.32 3.04 11.68
CA LEU A 73 4.79 3.86 10.59
C LEU A 73 5.12 3.24 9.22
N GLU A 74 6.29 2.62 9.07
CA GLU A 74 6.63 1.86 7.86
C GLU A 74 5.68 0.68 7.65
N ARG A 75 5.40 -0.07 8.72
CA ARG A 75 4.45 -1.18 8.66
C ARG A 75 3.04 -0.70 8.36
N MET A 76 2.61 0.45 8.89
CA MET A 76 1.33 1.06 8.52
C MET A 76 1.27 1.43 7.03
N ARG A 77 2.29 2.10 6.46
CA ARG A 77 2.37 2.40 5.02
C ARG A 77 2.28 1.12 4.18
N THR A 78 2.96 0.07 4.62
CA THR A 78 2.94 -1.25 3.98
C THR A 78 1.53 -1.85 4.00
N CYS A 79 0.84 -1.82 5.15
CA CYS A 79 -0.55 -2.28 5.25
C CYS A 79 -1.46 -1.54 4.27
N VAL A 80 -1.41 -0.20 4.23
CA VAL A 80 -2.24 0.57 3.29
C VAL A 80 -1.91 0.23 1.84
N SER A 81 -0.63 0.02 1.50
CA SER A 81 -0.22 -0.38 0.15
C SER A 81 -0.76 -1.76 -0.24
N HIS A 82 -0.78 -2.72 0.69
CA HIS A 82 -1.41 -4.03 0.49
C HIS A 82 -2.93 -3.91 0.31
N LEU A 83 -3.63 -3.15 1.16
CA LEU A 83 -5.08 -2.96 1.06
C LEU A 83 -5.47 -2.33 -0.29
N MET A 84 -4.73 -1.31 -0.73
CA MET A 84 -4.93 -0.68 -2.03
C MET A 84 -4.64 -1.64 -3.18
N THR A 85 -3.61 -2.47 -3.07
CA THR A 85 -3.26 -3.49 -4.06
C THR A 85 -4.38 -4.51 -4.20
N LEU A 86 -4.79 -5.12 -3.09
CA LEU A 86 -5.83 -6.16 -3.06
C LEU A 86 -7.16 -5.64 -3.59
N THR A 87 -7.55 -4.42 -3.17
CA THR A 87 -8.73 -3.75 -3.69
C THR A 87 -8.61 -3.50 -5.19
N ASN A 88 -7.49 -2.91 -5.64
CA ASN A 88 -7.30 -2.60 -7.06
C ASN A 88 -7.37 -3.85 -7.94
N ASP A 89 -6.65 -4.90 -7.55
CA ASP A 89 -6.55 -6.16 -8.28
C ASP A 89 -7.91 -6.86 -8.37
N LEU A 90 -8.71 -6.83 -7.30
CA LEU A 90 -10.05 -7.39 -7.27
C LEU A 90 -10.97 -6.69 -8.29
N PHE A 91 -10.96 -5.36 -8.34
CA PHE A 91 -11.79 -4.59 -9.27
C PHE A 91 -11.27 -4.61 -10.71
N SER A 92 -9.95 -4.70 -10.93
CA SER A 92 -9.35 -4.66 -12.26
C SER A 92 -9.26 -6.03 -12.95
N TYR A 93 -9.32 -7.13 -12.20
CA TYR A 93 -9.03 -8.47 -12.72
C TYR A 93 -9.81 -8.85 -13.96
N ARG A 94 -11.13 -8.58 -14.00
CA ARG A 94 -11.96 -8.93 -15.17
C ARG A 94 -11.43 -8.25 -16.43
N LYS A 95 -11.13 -6.95 -16.35
CA LYS A 95 -10.59 -6.18 -17.48
C LYS A 95 -9.23 -6.71 -17.90
N GLU A 96 -8.32 -6.88 -16.93
CA GLU A 96 -6.97 -7.38 -17.18
C GLU A 96 -6.99 -8.77 -17.82
N LYS A 97 -7.91 -9.63 -17.38
CA LYS A 97 -8.09 -10.97 -17.95
C LYS A 97 -8.55 -10.91 -19.41
N ILE A 98 -9.52 -10.05 -19.74
CA ILE A 98 -9.99 -9.83 -21.11
C ILE A 98 -8.86 -9.27 -21.99
N ALA A 99 -8.02 -8.41 -21.44
CA ALA A 99 -6.86 -7.83 -22.13
C ALA A 99 -5.64 -8.76 -22.21
N ASN A 100 -5.71 -9.96 -21.62
CA ASN A 100 -4.60 -10.90 -21.49
C ASN A 100 -3.36 -10.28 -20.79
N ASP A 101 -3.60 -9.49 -19.74
CA ASP A 101 -2.60 -8.79 -18.92
C ASP A 101 -2.76 -9.10 -17.42
N SER A 102 -3.51 -10.15 -17.08
CA SER A 102 -3.80 -10.52 -15.68
C SER A 102 -2.64 -11.24 -14.97
N ASP A 103 -1.50 -11.45 -15.61
CA ASP A 103 -0.38 -12.22 -15.02
C ASP A 103 0.24 -11.51 -13.82
N TYR A 104 0.10 -10.19 -13.74
CA TYR A 104 0.52 -9.37 -12.60
C TYR A 104 -0.69 -8.89 -11.77
N ASN A 105 -1.48 -9.85 -11.30
CA ASN A 105 -2.66 -9.64 -10.45
C ASN A 105 -2.70 -10.69 -9.33
N ALA A 106 -3.13 -10.28 -8.13
CA ALA A 106 -3.25 -11.15 -6.96
C ALA A 106 -4.15 -12.37 -7.22
N ILE A 107 -5.27 -12.21 -7.95
CA ILE A 107 -6.18 -13.32 -8.28
C ILE A 107 -5.44 -14.39 -9.07
N THR A 108 -4.75 -14.01 -10.15
CA THR A 108 -3.98 -14.95 -10.98
C THR A 108 -2.90 -15.63 -10.17
N THR A 109 -2.18 -14.85 -9.38
CA THR A 109 -1.10 -15.33 -8.52
C THR A 109 -1.59 -16.41 -7.55
N VAL A 110 -2.73 -16.19 -6.89
CA VAL A 110 -3.35 -17.16 -5.97
C VAL A 110 -3.85 -18.39 -6.72
N MET A 111 -4.57 -18.23 -7.84
CA MET A 111 -5.07 -19.35 -8.63
C MET A 111 -3.93 -20.26 -9.10
N VAL A 112 -2.81 -19.69 -9.52
CA VAL A 112 -1.64 -20.43 -10.02
C VAL A 112 -0.91 -21.16 -8.91
N HIS A 113 -0.56 -20.48 -7.82
CA HIS A 113 0.32 -21.03 -6.78
C HIS A 113 -0.43 -21.85 -5.72
N PHE A 114 -1.69 -21.53 -5.43
CA PHE A 114 -2.50 -22.26 -4.45
C PHE A 114 -3.49 -23.22 -5.10
N HIS A 115 -3.45 -23.38 -6.42
CA HIS A 115 -4.36 -24.25 -7.19
C HIS A 115 -5.85 -23.96 -6.90
N ALA A 116 -6.16 -22.70 -6.60
CA ALA A 116 -7.52 -22.25 -6.29
C ALA A 116 -8.30 -21.96 -7.58
N ASP A 117 -9.62 -22.12 -7.53
CA ASP A 117 -10.49 -21.53 -8.53
C ASP A 117 -10.69 -20.03 -8.28
N LEU A 118 -11.47 -19.36 -9.13
CA LEU A 118 -11.73 -17.93 -8.98
C LEU A 118 -12.38 -17.59 -7.64
N SER A 119 -13.30 -18.43 -7.15
CA SER A 119 -13.97 -18.20 -5.87
C SER A 119 -12.98 -18.29 -4.71
N GLY A 120 -12.12 -19.30 -4.71
CA GLY A 120 -11.07 -19.47 -3.70
C GLY A 120 -10.06 -18.33 -3.72
N ALA A 121 -9.70 -17.83 -4.91
CA ALA A 121 -8.79 -16.68 -5.03
C ALA A 121 -9.41 -15.38 -4.52
N VAL A 122 -10.70 -15.13 -4.82
CA VAL A 122 -11.44 -13.98 -4.27
C VAL A 122 -11.57 -14.09 -2.75
N GLN A 123 -11.84 -15.29 -2.22
CA GLN A 123 -11.89 -15.51 -0.77
C GLN A 123 -10.53 -15.21 -0.12
N TRP A 124 -9.43 -15.69 -0.69
CA TRP A 124 -8.09 -15.41 -0.17
C TRP A 124 -7.80 -13.90 -0.13
N ILE A 125 -8.18 -13.15 -1.16
CA ILE A 125 -8.04 -11.69 -1.18
C ILE A 125 -8.86 -11.04 -0.08
N SER A 126 -10.10 -11.49 0.12
CA SER A 126 -10.99 -10.98 1.18
C SER A 126 -10.39 -11.20 2.56
N ASP A 127 -9.97 -12.44 2.85
CA ASP A 127 -9.39 -12.81 4.14
C ASP A 127 -8.10 -12.02 4.41
N ARG A 128 -7.20 -11.94 3.42
CA ARG A 128 -5.97 -11.16 3.53
C ARG A 128 -6.24 -9.66 3.71
N HIS A 129 -7.25 -9.12 3.03
CA HIS A 129 -7.63 -7.72 3.18
C HIS A 129 -8.12 -7.44 4.60
N GLU A 130 -8.95 -8.32 5.17
CA GLU A 130 -9.41 -8.20 6.57
C GLU A 130 -8.25 -8.28 7.56
N GLU A 131 -7.36 -9.27 7.43
CA GLU A 131 -6.16 -9.42 8.27
C GLU A 131 -5.31 -8.15 8.29
N VAL A 132 -5.04 -7.59 7.11
CA VAL A 132 -4.20 -6.38 6.97
C VAL A 132 -4.91 -5.14 7.51
N LEU A 133 -6.24 -5.05 7.36
CA LEU A 133 -7.03 -3.93 7.87
C LEU A 133 -7.04 -3.93 9.41
N VAL A 134 -7.24 -5.08 10.04
CA VAL A 134 -7.15 -5.24 11.49
C VAL A 134 -5.76 -4.80 11.99
N LEU A 135 -4.69 -5.31 11.37
CA LEU A 135 -3.32 -4.92 11.72
C LEU A 135 -3.08 -3.41 11.57
N PHE A 136 -3.62 -2.77 10.53
CA PHE A 136 -3.50 -1.31 10.37
C PHE A 136 -4.10 -0.56 11.57
N TRP A 137 -5.30 -0.95 12.01
CA TRP A 137 -5.95 -0.31 13.15
C TRP A 137 -5.22 -0.56 14.46
N GLU A 138 -4.74 -1.78 14.71
CA GLU A 138 -3.91 -2.10 15.89
C GLU A 138 -2.63 -1.24 15.93
N LEU A 139 -1.94 -1.08 14.80
CA LEU A 139 -0.75 -0.23 14.71
C LEU A 139 -1.10 1.25 14.93
N ARG A 140 -2.24 1.71 14.42
CA ARG A 140 -2.72 3.07 14.62
C ARG A 140 -3.03 3.34 16.10
N GLU A 141 -3.66 2.40 16.79
CA GLU A 141 -3.92 2.49 18.23
C GLU A 141 -2.62 2.58 19.03
N LYS A 142 -1.60 1.79 18.66
CA LYS A 142 -0.26 1.90 19.27
C LYS A 142 0.35 3.29 19.13
N VAL A 143 0.22 3.91 17.96
CA VAL A 143 0.69 5.28 17.72
C VAL A 143 -0.06 6.30 18.59
N ILE A 144 -1.38 6.20 18.67
CA ILE A 144 -2.24 7.12 19.42
C ILE A 144 -1.99 6.99 20.94
N ASN A 145 -1.95 5.75 21.43
CA ASN A 145 -1.80 5.45 22.85
C ASN A 145 -0.35 5.43 23.33
N LYS A 146 0.62 5.64 22.40
CA LYS A 146 2.06 5.56 22.68
C LYS A 146 2.50 4.20 23.22
N ASP A 147 1.83 3.13 22.81
CA ASP A 147 2.18 1.75 23.18
C ASP A 147 3.26 1.21 22.24
N GLY A 148 4.49 1.10 22.74
CA GLY A 148 5.64 0.73 21.92
C GLY A 148 6.00 1.76 20.82
N PHE A 149 5.50 2.99 20.97
CA PHE A 149 5.74 4.10 20.05
C PHE A 149 6.13 5.35 20.85
N PRO A 150 7.31 5.95 20.64
CA PRO A 150 7.79 7.04 21.49
C PRO A 150 7.01 8.34 21.28
N SER A 151 7.24 9.29 22.18
CA SER A 151 6.79 10.68 22.04
C SER A 151 7.96 11.55 21.58
N TRP A 152 7.71 12.44 20.63
CA TRP A 152 8.69 13.46 20.18
C TRP A 152 8.26 14.88 20.57
N GLY A 153 7.35 14.98 21.54
CA GLY A 153 6.76 16.23 21.98
C GLY A 153 5.39 16.50 21.33
N PRO A 154 4.57 17.37 21.95
CA PRO A 154 3.14 17.47 21.62
C PRO A 154 2.85 17.81 20.15
N GLU A 155 3.66 18.68 19.56
CA GLU A 155 3.49 19.13 18.17
C GLU A 155 3.74 17.99 17.17
N LEU A 156 4.88 17.29 17.30
CA LEU A 156 5.21 16.18 16.42
C LEU A 156 4.28 14.98 16.65
N ASP A 157 3.90 14.72 17.90
CA ASP A 157 2.95 13.67 18.22
C ASP A 157 1.59 13.90 17.54
N TRP A 158 1.10 15.14 17.53
CA TRP A 158 -0.11 15.50 16.80
C TRP A 158 0.05 15.28 15.29
N GLN A 159 1.13 15.79 14.68
CA GLN A 159 1.36 15.62 13.24
C GLN A 159 1.47 14.15 12.84
N ILE A 160 2.08 13.30 13.67
CA ILE A 160 2.17 11.86 13.42
C ILE A 160 0.77 11.22 13.47
N ILE A 161 -0.07 11.60 14.44
CA ILE A 161 -1.46 11.12 14.51
C ILE A 161 -2.23 11.55 13.25
N GLU A 162 -2.10 12.81 12.82
CA GLU A 162 -2.70 13.30 11.56
C GLU A 162 -2.20 12.50 10.35
N TYR A 163 -0.90 12.19 10.30
CA TYR A 163 -0.33 11.34 9.25
C TYR A 163 -0.98 9.95 9.20
N THR A 164 -1.28 9.34 10.34
CA THR A 164 -2.04 8.06 10.33
C THR A 164 -3.46 8.22 9.76
N GLY A 165 -4.06 9.42 9.90
CA GLY A 165 -5.32 9.78 9.25
C GLY A 165 -5.18 9.87 7.74
N VAL A 166 -4.13 10.53 7.25
CA VAL A 166 -3.80 10.59 5.80
C VAL A 166 -3.69 9.18 5.22
N LEU A 167 -3.05 8.24 5.93
CA LEU A 167 -2.97 6.85 5.50
C LEU A 167 -4.35 6.17 5.45
N ALA A 168 -5.19 6.38 6.47
CA ALA A 168 -6.55 5.83 6.51
C ALA A 168 -7.43 6.37 5.38
N ASP A 169 -7.30 7.65 5.03
CA ASP A 169 -8.00 8.28 3.92
C ASP A 169 -7.66 7.65 2.57
N HIS A 170 -6.41 7.19 2.39
CA HIS A 170 -6.02 6.46 1.18
C HIS A 170 -6.71 5.10 1.06
N ILE A 171 -6.94 4.39 2.18
CA ILE A 171 -7.70 3.13 2.19
C ILE A 171 -9.12 3.42 1.68
N ARG A 172 -9.80 4.39 2.31
CA ARG A 172 -11.20 4.70 1.99
C ARG A 172 -11.35 5.28 0.59
N GLY A 173 -10.50 6.23 0.22
CA GLY A 173 -10.51 6.89 -1.08
C GLY A 173 -10.23 5.92 -2.23
N ASN A 174 -9.29 4.98 -2.04
CA ASN A 174 -9.01 3.95 -3.05
C ASN A 174 -10.22 3.04 -3.27
N TYR A 175 -10.89 2.60 -2.20
CA TYR A 175 -12.10 1.79 -2.29
C TYR A 175 -13.20 2.55 -3.03
N GLU A 176 -13.50 3.78 -2.60
CA GLU A 176 -14.55 4.60 -3.19
C GLU A 176 -14.33 4.84 -4.67
N TRP A 177 -13.09 5.17 -5.04
CA TRP A 177 -12.73 5.39 -6.42
C TRP A 177 -12.81 4.09 -7.25
N SER A 178 -12.34 2.96 -6.71
CA SER A 178 -12.41 1.67 -7.41
C SER A 178 -13.85 1.21 -7.63
N TRP A 179 -14.76 1.51 -6.69
CA TRP A 179 -16.18 1.19 -6.82
C TRP A 179 -16.90 2.09 -7.84
N HIS A 180 -16.64 3.39 -7.81
CA HIS A 180 -17.42 4.37 -8.56
C HIS A 180 -16.89 4.68 -9.96
N THR A 181 -15.69 4.21 -10.31
CA THR A 181 -15.11 4.48 -11.63
C THR A 181 -15.15 3.27 -12.54
N GLN A 182 -15.52 3.51 -13.81
CA GLN A 182 -15.37 2.53 -14.87
C GLN A 182 -13.90 2.53 -15.28
N ARG A 183 -13.23 1.40 -15.08
CA ARG A 183 -11.80 1.22 -15.36
C ARG A 183 -11.61 0.12 -16.36
#